data_AF-A0A1H9ZSP3-F1
#
_entry.id   AF-A0A1H9ZSP3-F1
#
_cell.length_a   1.000
_cell.length_b   1.000
_cell.length_c   1.000
_cell.angle_alpha   90.00
_cell.angle_beta   90.00
_cell.angle_gamma   90.00
#
_symmetry.space_group_name_H-M   'P 1'
#
loop_
_entity.id
_entity.type
_entity.pdbx_description
1 polymer ?
#
loop_
_entity_poly.entity_id
_entity_poly.type
_entity_poly.pdbx_seq_one_letter_code
_entity_poly.pdbx_strand_id
1 'polypeptide(L)'
;MPTKYPEEMKKKVVALANNGKNQNEILKEYGMARSTLHKWIKDYNNSGSFRAKDNRSDKEKELIKLKKENKQLKMENDILKQAALIMGRK
;
A
#
# COMPACT_ATOMS: atom_id res chain seq x y z
N MET A 1 13.09 -17.59 -0.77
CA MET A 1 12.21 -16.98 0.25
C MET A 1 12.36 -15.46 0.15
N PRO A 2 11.31 -14.63 0.06
CA PRO A 2 11.50 -13.19 0.11
C PRO A 2 11.83 -12.83 1.56
N THR A 3 13.11 -12.62 1.86
CA THR A 3 13.60 -12.18 3.15
C THR A 3 13.11 -10.76 3.40
N LYS A 4 11.93 -10.66 3.99
CA LYS A 4 11.33 -9.39 4.38
C LYS A 4 12.22 -8.80 5.47
N TYR A 5 12.75 -7.60 5.25
CA TYR A 5 13.51 -6.89 6.29
C TYR A 5 12.68 -6.80 7.59
N PRO A 6 13.25 -7.19 8.75
CA PRO A 6 12.59 -7.04 10.04
C PRO A 6 12.20 -5.58 10.29
N GLU A 7 11.09 -5.36 10.98
CA GLU A 7 10.58 -4.01 11.21
C GLU A 7 11.52 -3.17 12.08
N GLU A 8 12.13 -3.78 13.09
CA GLU A 8 13.14 -3.13 13.95
C GLU A 8 14.36 -2.64 13.16
N MET A 9 14.80 -3.42 12.16
CA MET A 9 15.88 -3.00 11.26
C MET A 9 15.47 -1.77 10.45
N LYS A 10 14.23 -1.74 9.92
CA LYS A 10 13.73 -0.58 9.15
C LYS A 10 13.67 0.67 10.02
N LYS A 11 13.16 0.56 11.25
CA LYS A 11 13.11 1.67 12.21
C LYS A 11 14.50 2.21 12.51
N LYS A 12 15.48 1.32 12.77
CA LYS A 12 16.87 1.72 13.01
C LYS A 12 17.47 2.48 11.82
N VAL A 13 17.27 1.97 10.60
CA VAL A 13 17.76 2.59 9.36
C VAL A 13 17.14 3.98 9.15
N VAL A 14 15.82 4.11 9.35
CA VAL A 14 15.14 5.42 9.24
C VAL A 14 15.59 6.38 10.34
N ALA A 15 15.76 5.91 11.57
CA ALA A 15 16.27 6.72 12.67
C ALA A 15 17.67 7.26 12.37
N LEU A 16 18.58 6.44 11.83
CA LEU A 16 19.90 6.89 11.40
C LEU A 16 19.82 7.99 10.34
N ALA A 17 18.97 7.82 9.33
CA ALA A 17 18.78 8.81 8.28
C ALA A 17 18.17 10.12 8.80
N ASN A 18 17.16 10.04 9.67
CA ASN A 18 16.52 11.20 10.29
C ASN A 18 17.47 11.93 11.26
N ASN A 19 18.41 11.22 11.88
CA ASN A 19 19.45 11.80 12.73
C ASN A 19 20.63 12.40 11.93
N GLY A 20 20.53 12.48 10.60
CA GLY A 20 21.51 13.16 9.74
C GLY A 20 22.65 12.29 9.23
N LYS A 21 22.64 10.96 9.45
CA LYS A 21 23.63 10.07 8.84
C LYS A 21 23.47 10.08 7.31
N ASN A 22 24.60 10.11 6.60
CA ASN A 22 24.61 10.15 5.15
C ASN A 22 23.91 8.92 4.56
N GLN A 23 22.89 9.16 3.73
CA GLN A 23 22.13 8.09 3.10
C GLN A 23 23.02 7.16 2.27
N ASN A 24 24.02 7.67 1.56
CA ASN A 24 24.93 6.82 0.77
C ASN A 24 25.76 5.86 1.63
N GLU A 25 26.10 6.24 2.86
CA GLU A 25 26.79 5.36 3.80
C GLU A 25 25.85 4.28 4.32
N ILE A 26 24.61 4.65 4.66
CA ILE A 26 23.56 3.70 5.07
C ILE A 26 23.32 2.67 3.95
N LEU A 27 23.24 3.10 2.68
CA LEU A 27 23.03 2.19 1.56
C LEU A 27 24.17 1.16 1.42
N LYS A 28 25.42 1.59 1.63
CA LYS A 28 26.60 0.71 1.58
C LYS A 28 26.65 -0.25 2.77
N GLU A 29 26.44 0.26 3.98
CA GLU A 29 26.48 -0.51 5.24
C GLU A 29 25.43 -1.62 5.27
N TYR A 30 24.22 -1.31 4.81
CA TYR A 30 23.09 -2.24 4.83
C TYR A 30 22.87 -2.98 3.50
N GLY A 31 23.70 -2.73 2.48
CA GLY A 31 23.59 -3.34 1.15
C GLY A 31 22.21 -3.17 0.52
N MET A 32 21.58 -2.00 0.69
CA MET A 32 20.20 -1.75 0.22
C MET A 32 20.14 -0.80 -0.96
N ALA A 33 19.09 -0.93 -1.78
CA ALA A 33 18.84 -0.01 -2.88
C ALA A 33 18.37 1.37 -2.37
N ARG A 34 18.79 2.44 -3.07
CA ARG A 34 18.40 3.84 -2.76
C ARG A 34 16.89 4.04 -2.69
N SER A 35 16.15 3.44 -3.63
CA SER A 35 14.69 3.51 -3.69
C SER A 35 14.03 2.91 -2.45
N THR A 36 14.60 1.83 -1.89
CA THR A 36 14.09 1.19 -0.67
C THR A 36 14.27 2.11 0.53
N LEU A 37 15.44 2.74 0.70
CA LEU A 37 15.70 3.67 1.80
C LEU A 37 14.76 4.89 1.72
N HIS A 38 14.68 5.51 0.56
CA HIS A 38 13.78 6.65 0.33
C HIS A 38 12.32 6.31 0.65
N LYS A 39 11.87 5.12 0.23
CA LYS A 39 10.52 4.65 0.54
C LYS A 39 10.30 4.49 2.05
N TRP A 40 11.25 3.88 2.76
CA TRP A 40 11.11 3.69 4.22
C TRP A 40 11.08 5.01 4.97
N ILE A 41 11.96 5.95 4.63
CA ILE A 41 11.96 7.30 5.21
C ILE A 41 10.61 7.97 4.95
N LYS A 42 10.15 7.97 3.70
CA LYS A 42 8.87 8.60 3.32
C LYS A 42 7.69 7.98 4.06
N ASP A 43 7.55 6.66 4.01
CA ASP A 43 6.42 5.93 4.60
C ASP A 43 6.39 6.12 6.13
N TYR A 44 7.54 5.99 6.79
CA TYR A 44 7.62 6.11 8.24
C TYR A 44 7.42 7.55 8.70
N ASN A 45 8.00 8.55 8.03
CA ASN A 45 7.82 9.95 8.41
C ASN A 45 6.39 10.45 8.13
N ASN A 46 5.68 9.82 7.20
CA ASN A 46 4.29 10.18 6.88
C ASN A 46 3.26 9.59 7.87
N SER A 47 3.44 8.34 8.31
CA SER A 47 2.41 7.62 9.09
C SER A 47 2.92 6.89 10.33
N GLY A 48 4.22 6.88 10.60
CA GLY A 48 4.85 6.02 11.62
C GLY A 48 4.82 4.53 11.27
N SER A 49 4.40 4.17 10.05
CA SER A 49 4.20 2.79 9.61
C SER A 49 4.86 2.54 8.27
N PHE A 50 5.44 1.35 8.09
CA PHE A 50 5.94 0.88 6.79
C PHE A 50 4.87 0.20 5.93
N ARG A 51 3.62 0.15 6.42
CA ARG A 51 2.54 -0.54 5.70
C ARG A 51 1.97 0.41 4.66
N ALA A 52 1.86 -0.08 3.43
CA ALA A 52 1.29 0.69 2.32
C ALA A 52 -0.13 1.20 2.62
N LYS A 53 -0.94 0.44 3.37
CA LYS A 53 -2.32 0.84 3.72
C LYS A 53 -2.37 2.13 4.55
N ASP A 54 -1.37 2.34 5.41
CA ASP A 54 -1.32 3.48 6.33
C ASP A 54 -0.76 4.73 5.64
N ASN A 55 -0.04 4.52 4.52
CA ASN A 55 0.55 5.58 3.69
C ASN A 55 -0.26 5.94 2.44
N ARG A 56 -1.49 5.44 2.32
CA ARG A 56 -2.40 5.85 1.24
C ARG A 56 -2.94 7.25 1.52
N SER A 57 -2.94 8.07 0.48
CA SER A 57 -3.72 9.31 0.46
C SER A 57 -5.22 9.03 0.57
N ASP A 58 -5.99 10.04 1.00
CA ASP A 58 -7.44 9.88 1.11
C ASP A 58 -8.11 9.62 -0.24
N LYS A 59 -7.58 10.23 -1.31
CA LYS A 59 -8.00 9.94 -2.69
C LYS A 59 -7.81 8.48 -3.06
N GLU A 60 -6.69 7.86 -2.68
CA GLU A 60 -6.47 6.43 -2.92
C GLU A 60 -7.40 5.55 -2.09
N LYS A 61 -7.67 5.92 -0.84
CA LYS A 61 -8.63 5.19 0.02
C LYS A 61 -10.03 5.23 -0.59
N GLU A 62 -10.47 6.41 -1.03
CA GLU A 62 -11.75 6.62 -1.68
C GLU A 62 -11.85 5.85 -3.00
N LEU A 63 -10.81 5.91 -3.84
CA LEU A 63 -10.76 5.15 -5.09
C LEU A 63 -10.89 3.63 -4.84
N ILE A 64 -10.25 3.10 -3.80
CA ILE A 64 -10.38 1.69 -3.42
C ILE A 64 -11.81 1.37 -2.97
N LYS A 65 -12.43 2.25 -2.18
CA LYS A 65 -13.84 2.09 -1.75
C LYS A 65 -14.78 2.07 -2.95
N LEU A 66 -14.70 3.06 -3.81
CA LEU A 66 -15.53 3.18 -5.02
C LEU A 66 -15.35 1.99 -5.97
N LYS A 67 -14.12 1.49 -6.14
CA LYS A 67 -13.88 0.28 -6.95
C LYS A 67 -14.57 -0.96 -6.38
N LYS A 68 -14.60 -1.11 -5.06
CA LYS A 68 -15.29 -2.23 -4.40
C LYS A 68 -16.80 -2.13 -4.58
N GLU A 69 -17.34 -0.94 -4.34
CA GLU A 69 -18.77 -0.66 -4.51
C GLU A 69 -19.22 -0.83 -5.95
N ASN A 70 -18.48 -0.31 -6.92
CA ASN A 70 -18.77 -0.48 -8.35
C ASN A 70 -18.78 -1.97 -8.75
N LYS A 71 -17.85 -2.77 -8.22
CA LYS A 71 -17.83 -4.22 -8.48
C LYS A 71 -19.07 -4.91 -7.91
N GLN A 72 -19.47 -4.56 -6.69
CA GLN A 72 -20.66 -5.09 -6.05
C GLN A 72 -21.92 -4.74 -6.85
N LEU A 73 -22.10 -3.47 -7.19
CA LEU A 73 -23.23 -2.99 -7.97
C LEU A 73 -23.31 -3.65 -9.35
N LYS A 74 -22.17 -3.88 -10.02
CA LYS A 74 -22.15 -4.62 -11.30
C LYS A 74 -22.64 -6.05 -11.13
N MET A 75 -22.20 -6.74 -10.08
CA MET A 75 -22.65 -8.10 -9.79
C MET A 75 -24.15 -8.15 -9.49
N GLU A 76 -24.67 -7.23 -8.67
CA GLU A 76 -26.09 -7.12 -8.38
C GLU A 76 -26.90 -6.82 -9.65
N ASN A 77 -26.42 -5.90 -10.49
CA ASN A 77 -27.05 -5.57 -11.76
C ASN A 77 -27.11 -6.79 -12.70
N ASP A 78 -26.03 -7.58 -12.76
CA ASP A 78 -25.98 -8.79 -13.57
C ASP A 78 -26.98 -9.84 -13.06
N ILE A 79 -27.08 -10.04 -11.75
CA ILE A 79 -28.09 -10.94 -11.14
C ILE A 79 -29.51 -10.47 -11.49
N LEU A 80 -29.80 -9.18 -11.35
CA LEU A 80 -31.11 -8.62 -11.67
C LEU A 80 -31.47 -8.78 -13.15
N LYS A 81 -30.50 -8.57 -14.05
CA LYS A 81 -30.69 -8.82 -15.49
C LYS A 81 -31.01 -10.28 -15.78
N GLN A 82 -30.29 -11.22 -15.15
CA GLN A 82 -30.58 -12.65 -15.30
C GLN A 82 -31.98 -13.00 -14.78
N ALA A 83 -32.37 -12.47 -13.63
CA ALA A 83 -33.71 -12.67 -13.07
C ALA A 83 -34.82 -12.14 -14.00
N ALA A 84 -34.64 -10.93 -14.55
CA ALA A 84 -35.59 -10.32 -15.49
C ALA A 84 -35.76 -11.17 -16.77
N LEU A 85 -34.67 -11.72 -17.32
CA LEU A 85 -34.72 -12.62 -18.48
C LEU A 85 -35.48 -13.92 -18.20
N ILE A 86 -35.35 -14.48 -16.98
CA ILE A 86 -36.08 -15.68 -16.57
C ILE A 86 -37.57 -15.36 -16.41
N MET A 87 -37.91 -14.24 -15.76
CA MET A 87 -39.31 -13.86 -15.52
C MET A 87 -40.06 -13.45 -16.79
N GLY A 88 -39.39 -12.78 -17.74
CA GLY A 88 -40.01 -12.34 -19.00
C GLY A 88 -40.19 -13.43 -20.06
N ARG A 89 -39.73 -14.66 -19.79
CA ARG A 89 -39.95 -15.84 -20.65
C ARG A 89 -41.17 -16.67 -20.25
N LYS A 90 -41.96 -16.19 -19.28
CA LYS A 90 -43.18 -16.84 -18.80
C LYS A 90 -44.42 -16.19 -19.38
#